data_AF-A0AA36DR81-F1
#
_entry.id   AF-A0AA36DR81-F1
#
_cell.length_a   1.000
_cell.length_b   1.000
_cell.length_c   1.000
_cell.angle_alpha   90.00
_cell.angle_beta   90.00
_cell.angle_gamma   90.00
#
_symmetry.space_group_name_H-M   'P 1'
#
loop_
_entity.id
_entity.type
_entity.pdbx_description
1 polymer ?
#
loop_
_entity_poly.entity_id
_entity_poly.type
_entity_poly.pdbx_seq_one_letter_code
_entity_poly.pdbx_strand_id
1 'polypeptide(L)'
;MADHIHALPDAQVRVMDLRAMARVTKQPLEKLQALSQSSPVFAPGVENYVAMGAVDSIWSGDLAAHLLAGAAYAHRWRPPRRPAGHRRPRAADDADPRLRLGVPLPPAEGKLRLALRVPARDVLRSAPPPSLHTVLEGNVAQDWQRPLQALHGIAAAHVFGAFAWQHLTGLHYVHARSDIDLLWQINSSAQADALVARLQAWETEHGRRVDGELCLAGDAAVNWREYAGRSREVLVKRHDGAALELRASPCSPPPG
;
A
#
# COMPACT_ATOMS: atom_id res chain seq x y z
N MET A 1 7.96 12.29 5.04
CA MET A 1 7.20 13.54 5.24
C MET A 1 6.29 13.71 4.05
N ALA A 2 5.07 14.22 4.22
CA ALA A 2 4.19 14.53 3.09
C ALA A 2 4.50 15.95 2.59
N ASP A 3 4.50 16.17 1.28
CA ASP A 3 4.78 17.48 0.67
C ASP A 3 3.58 18.44 0.83
N HIS A 4 2.36 17.90 0.87
CA HIS A 4 1.13 18.62 1.18
C HIS A 4 0.19 17.75 2.03
N ILE A 5 -0.53 18.36 2.97
CA ILE A 5 -1.48 17.72 3.88
C ILE A 5 -2.82 18.44 3.76
N HIS A 6 -3.78 17.82 3.09
CA HIS A 6 -5.16 18.31 3.01
C HIS A 6 -6.09 17.37 3.78
N ALA A 7 -7.20 17.89 4.27
CA ALA A 7 -8.15 17.11 5.04
C ALA A 7 -9.61 17.45 4.69
N LEU A 8 -10.53 16.57 5.06
CA LEU A 8 -11.96 16.74 4.80
C LEU A 8 -12.63 17.43 6.01
N PRO A 9 -13.78 18.10 5.85
CA PRO A 9 -14.45 18.81 6.94
C PRO A 9 -14.72 17.92 8.15
N ASP A 10 -15.03 16.65 7.91
CA ASP A 10 -15.32 15.70 8.98
C ASP A 10 -14.07 14.98 9.53
N ALA A 11 -12.88 15.40 9.11
CA ALA A 11 -11.63 14.78 9.55
C ALA A 11 -11.38 15.10 11.03
N GLN A 12 -11.38 14.06 11.85
CA GLN A 12 -11.03 14.17 13.26
C GLN A 12 -9.52 14.01 13.44
N VAL A 13 -8.81 15.14 13.54
CA VAL A 13 -7.39 15.18 13.87
C VAL A 13 -7.25 15.51 15.35
N ARG A 14 -6.51 14.68 16.09
CA ARG A 14 -6.22 14.86 17.53
C ARG A 14 -4.87 14.24 17.87
N VAL A 15 -4.10 14.90 18.74
CA VAL A 15 -2.89 14.32 19.35
C VAL A 15 -3.28 13.22 20.34
N MET A 16 -4.35 13.46 21.13
CA MET A 16 -4.90 12.51 22.10
C MET A 16 -6.35 12.90 22.46
N ASP A 17 -7.17 11.96 22.92
CA ASP A 17 -8.54 12.23 23.41
C ASP A 17 -8.54 13.08 24.70
N LEU A 18 -9.53 13.96 24.88
CA LEU A 18 -9.59 14.87 26.04
C LEU A 18 -9.72 14.13 27.37
N ARG A 19 -10.37 12.95 27.42
CA ARG A 19 -10.44 12.12 28.63
C ARG A 19 -9.10 11.45 28.93
N ALA A 20 -8.31 11.17 27.90
CA ALA A 20 -6.94 10.69 28.07
C ALA A 20 -6.00 11.83 28.49
N MET A 21 -6.15 13.05 27.93
CA MET A 21 -5.41 14.24 28.39
C MET A 21 -5.72 14.57 29.84
N ALA A 22 -7.00 14.55 30.25
CA ALA A 22 -7.40 14.78 31.65
C ALA A 22 -6.67 13.86 32.63
N ARG A 23 -6.55 12.57 32.29
CA ARG A 23 -5.83 11.57 33.10
C ARG A 23 -4.33 11.84 33.18
N VAL A 24 -3.70 12.21 32.06
CA VAL A 24 -2.25 12.46 31.98
C VAL A 24 -1.87 13.79 32.62
N THR A 25 -2.59 14.86 32.32
CA THR A 25 -2.29 16.23 32.80
C THR A 25 -2.87 16.51 34.18
N LYS A 26 -3.65 15.56 34.74
CA LYS A 26 -4.39 15.70 36.02
C LYS A 26 -5.25 16.98 36.05
N GLN A 27 -5.83 17.35 34.92
CA GLN A 27 -6.74 18.50 34.80
C GLN A 27 -8.19 18.00 34.69
N PRO A 28 -9.18 18.72 35.26
CA PRO A 28 -10.59 18.39 35.09
C PRO A 28 -10.99 18.38 33.61
N LEU A 29 -11.81 17.42 33.22
CA LEU A 29 -12.27 17.29 31.82
C LEU A 29 -13.05 18.53 31.39
N GLU A 30 -13.85 19.10 32.28
CA GLU A 30 -14.65 20.31 32.04
C GLU A 30 -13.75 21.50 31.72
N LYS A 31 -12.59 21.58 32.37
CA LYS A 31 -11.59 22.64 32.13
C LYS A 31 -10.92 22.47 30.77
N LEU A 32 -10.60 21.23 30.38
CA LEU A 32 -10.04 20.94 29.06
C LEU A 32 -11.07 21.15 27.94
N GLN A 33 -12.35 20.88 28.20
CA GLN A 33 -13.45 21.20 27.28
C GLN A 33 -13.62 22.71 27.12
N ALA A 34 -13.57 23.49 28.20
CA ALA A 34 -13.60 24.95 28.10
C ALA A 34 -12.39 25.50 27.32
N LEU A 35 -11.19 24.96 27.56
CA LEU A 35 -9.98 25.31 26.81
C LEU A 35 -10.07 24.91 25.33
N SER A 36 -10.78 23.82 25.00
CA SER A 36 -11.02 23.40 23.62
C SER A 36 -11.87 24.39 22.82
N GLN A 37 -12.61 25.29 23.48
CA GLN A 37 -13.39 26.33 22.78
C GLN A 37 -12.53 27.55 22.40
N SER A 38 -11.40 27.76 23.06
CA SER A 38 -10.57 28.95 22.91
C SER A 38 -9.14 28.67 22.43
N SER A 39 -8.71 27.41 22.40
CA SER A 39 -7.34 27.02 22.03
C SER A 39 -7.33 25.87 21.01
N PRO A 40 -6.77 26.09 19.81
CA PRO A 40 -6.67 25.09 18.74
C PRO A 40 -5.95 23.79 19.15
N VAL A 41 -5.07 23.87 20.14
CA VAL A 41 -4.30 22.72 20.66
C VAL A 41 -5.20 21.69 21.35
N PHE A 42 -6.32 22.13 21.93
CA PHE A 42 -7.25 21.29 22.69
C PHE A 42 -8.57 21.07 21.96
N ALA A 43 -8.80 21.80 20.88
CA ALA A 43 -10.02 21.77 20.08
C ALA A 43 -10.03 20.56 19.12
N PRO A 44 -11.05 19.68 19.19
CA PRO A 44 -11.21 18.62 18.20
C PRO A 44 -11.60 19.24 16.86
N GLY A 45 -11.01 18.75 15.77
CA GLY A 45 -11.37 19.21 14.41
C GLY A 45 -10.16 19.60 13.58
N VAL A 46 -10.33 19.46 12.28
CA VAL A 46 -9.28 19.70 11.27
C VAL A 46 -8.93 21.18 11.13
N GLU A 47 -9.88 22.07 11.43
CA GLU A 47 -9.78 23.53 11.35
C GLU A 47 -8.63 24.06 12.20
N ASN A 48 -8.42 23.45 13.37
CA ASN A 48 -7.35 23.83 14.28
C ASN A 48 -5.97 23.47 13.72
N TYR A 49 -5.88 22.36 12.99
CA TYR A 49 -4.63 21.93 12.36
C TYR A 49 -4.31 22.77 11.12
N VAL A 50 -5.33 23.36 10.47
CA VAL A 50 -5.11 24.43 9.48
C VAL A 50 -4.57 25.69 10.15
N ALA A 51 -5.18 26.13 11.25
CA ALA A 51 -4.72 27.31 11.98
C ALA A 51 -3.28 27.17 12.53
N MET A 52 -2.86 25.93 12.86
CA MET A 52 -1.51 25.60 13.30
C MET A 52 -0.50 25.38 12.15
N GLY A 53 -0.95 25.40 10.88
CA GLY A 53 -0.10 25.14 9.71
C GLY A 53 0.32 23.67 9.55
N ALA A 54 -0.34 22.74 10.24
CA ALA A 54 -0.11 21.30 10.13
C ALA A 54 -0.94 20.63 9.02
N VAL A 55 -1.99 21.31 8.54
CA VAL A 55 -2.84 20.96 7.40
C VAL A 55 -2.92 22.20 6.50
N ASP A 56 -2.65 22.06 5.22
CA ASP A 56 -2.62 23.16 4.26
C ASP A 56 -4.02 23.72 3.94
N SER A 57 -5.03 22.86 3.86
CA SER A 57 -6.42 23.29 3.63
C SER A 57 -7.43 22.17 3.88
N ILE A 58 -8.69 22.58 4.08
CA ILE A 58 -9.85 21.69 4.17
C ILE A 58 -10.57 21.67 2.82
N TRP A 59 -10.83 20.48 2.28
CA TRP A 59 -11.48 20.28 0.98
C TRP A 59 -12.94 19.85 1.16
N SER A 60 -13.87 20.62 0.62
CA SER A 60 -15.31 20.33 0.68
C SER A 60 -15.94 20.35 -0.72
N GLY A 61 -17.06 19.65 -0.93
CA GLY A 61 -17.69 19.59 -2.25
C GLY A 61 -17.04 18.58 -3.20
N ASP A 62 -16.72 18.97 -4.44
CA ASP A 62 -16.14 18.07 -5.44
C ASP A 62 -14.68 17.74 -5.10
N LEU A 63 -14.49 16.66 -4.35
CA LEU A 63 -13.17 16.18 -3.94
C LEU A 63 -12.28 15.80 -5.13
N ALA A 64 -12.86 15.42 -6.26
CA ALA A 64 -12.09 15.16 -7.47
C ALA A 64 -11.56 16.48 -8.05
N ALA A 65 -12.36 17.54 -8.04
CA ALA A 65 -11.91 18.89 -8.41
C ALA A 65 -10.85 19.42 -7.43
N HIS A 66 -10.99 19.18 -6.12
CA HIS A 66 -9.97 19.54 -5.14
C HIS A 66 -8.67 18.74 -5.29
N LEU A 67 -8.77 17.43 -5.56
CA LEU A 67 -7.61 16.60 -5.90
C LEU A 67 -6.93 17.10 -7.18
N LEU A 68 -7.70 17.52 -8.18
CA LEU A 68 -7.19 18.11 -9.43
C LEU A 68 -6.63 19.53 -9.22
N ALA A 69 -7.16 20.31 -8.27
CA ALA A 69 -6.74 21.67 -7.97
C ALA A 69 -5.49 21.72 -7.05
N GLY A 70 -5.42 20.83 -6.04
CA GLY A 70 -4.20 20.58 -5.28
C GLY A 70 -3.10 19.97 -6.16
N ALA A 71 -3.51 19.20 -7.17
CA ALA A 71 -2.67 18.80 -8.28
C ALA A 71 -2.71 19.80 -9.46
N ALA A 72 -3.04 21.08 -9.31
CA ALA A 72 -3.06 22.03 -10.44
C ALA A 72 -1.66 22.44 -10.97
N TYR A 73 -0.60 21.74 -10.55
CA TYR A 73 0.63 21.61 -11.34
C TYR A 73 0.54 20.51 -12.43
N ALA A 74 -0.41 19.58 -12.32
CA ALA A 74 -0.70 18.45 -13.21
C ALA A 74 -1.93 18.73 -14.11
N HIS A 75 -1.87 19.79 -14.91
CA HIS A 75 -3.01 20.35 -15.66
C HIS A 75 -3.50 19.51 -16.88
N ARG A 76 -3.20 18.20 -16.96
CA ARG A 76 -3.64 17.34 -18.09
C ARG A 76 -4.21 15.97 -17.70
N TRP A 77 -4.41 15.68 -16.42
CA TRP A 77 -4.80 14.34 -16.01
C TRP A 77 -6.26 14.26 -15.55
N ARG A 78 -7.17 13.97 -16.50
CA ARG A 78 -8.51 13.45 -16.23
C ARG A 78 -8.61 12.04 -16.82
N PRO A 79 -8.66 10.96 -16.02
CA PRO A 79 -9.09 9.68 -16.54
C PRO A 79 -10.46 9.27 -15.96
N PRO A 80 -11.31 8.62 -16.76
CA PRO A 80 -12.47 7.92 -16.24
C PRO A 80 -12.02 6.66 -15.49
N ARG A 81 -12.59 6.46 -14.29
CA ARG A 81 -12.62 5.19 -13.51
C ARG A 81 -11.33 4.35 -13.58
N ARG A 82 -10.26 4.79 -12.91
CA ARG A 82 -9.02 4.00 -12.78
C ARG A 82 -8.96 3.22 -11.45
N PRO A 83 -8.29 2.06 -11.43
CA PRO A 83 -8.17 1.22 -10.25
C PRO A 83 -7.28 1.87 -9.18
N ALA A 84 -7.49 1.46 -7.92
CA ALA A 84 -6.68 1.84 -6.78
C ALA A 84 -6.08 0.57 -6.15
N GLY A 85 -4.80 0.62 -5.75
CA GLY A 85 -4.14 -0.52 -5.11
C GLY A 85 -4.53 -0.60 -3.63
N HIS A 86 -4.99 -1.75 -3.16
CA HIS A 86 -5.19 -1.97 -1.73
C HIS A 86 -3.84 -1.94 -1.00
N ARG A 87 -3.79 -1.27 0.16
CA ARG A 87 -2.62 -1.26 1.03
C ARG A 87 -2.97 -1.91 2.36
N ARG A 88 -2.18 -2.91 2.76
CA ARG A 88 -2.31 -3.55 4.08
C ARG A 88 -2.17 -2.51 5.20
N PRO A 89 -2.91 -2.64 6.31
CA PRO A 89 -2.71 -1.80 7.49
C PRO A 89 -1.26 -1.89 7.99
N ARG A 90 -0.79 -0.83 8.66
CA ARG A 90 0.49 -0.83 9.34
C ARG A 90 0.21 -0.98 10.83
N ALA A 91 0.36 -2.21 11.34
CA ALA A 91 0.27 -2.59 12.76
C ALA A 91 -1.09 -2.36 13.47
N ALA A 92 -1.25 -3.11 14.56
CA ALA A 92 -2.48 -3.48 15.28
C ALA A 92 -3.30 -2.37 15.96
N ASP A 93 -3.08 -1.09 15.66
CA ASP A 93 -3.63 0.02 16.46
C ASP A 93 -4.50 1.02 15.66
N ASP A 94 -4.94 0.66 14.45
CA ASP A 94 -5.87 1.50 13.67
C ASP A 94 -7.24 0.81 13.62
N ALA A 95 -8.11 1.17 14.56
CA ALA A 95 -9.51 0.75 14.60
C ALA A 95 -10.36 1.38 13.46
N ASP A 96 -9.74 2.11 12.52
CA ASP A 96 -10.44 2.69 11.37
C ASP A 96 -10.89 1.60 10.39
N PRO A 97 -12.20 1.35 10.23
CA PRO A 97 -12.71 0.30 9.35
C PRO A 97 -12.59 0.64 7.87
N ARG A 98 -12.07 1.83 7.52
CA ARG A 98 -11.89 2.24 6.12
C ARG A 98 -10.70 1.54 5.47
N LEU A 99 -10.90 1.16 4.22
CA LEU A 99 -9.87 0.59 3.37
C LEU A 99 -8.80 1.63 3.06
N ARG A 100 -7.54 1.23 3.16
CA ARG A 100 -6.40 2.05 2.75
C ARG A 100 -6.07 1.75 1.30
N LEU A 101 -6.03 2.78 0.48
CA LEU A 101 -5.71 2.67 -0.93
C LEU A 101 -4.49 3.53 -1.26
N GLY A 102 -3.66 3.02 -2.17
CA GLY A 102 -2.57 3.76 -2.80
C GLY A 102 -2.84 3.93 -4.29
N VAL A 103 -2.76 5.16 -4.79
CA VAL A 103 -2.84 5.45 -6.22
C VAL A 103 -1.55 6.14 -6.63
N PRO A 104 -0.67 5.50 -7.42
CA PRO A 104 0.49 6.18 -7.96
C PRO A 104 0.04 7.20 -9.00
N LEU A 105 0.63 8.39 -8.96
CA LEU A 105 0.44 9.36 -10.02
C LEU A 105 1.13 8.88 -11.30
N PRO A 106 0.77 9.44 -12.47
CA PRO A 106 1.51 9.21 -13.70
C PRO A 106 3.02 9.47 -13.49
N PRO A 107 3.93 8.63 -14.01
CA PRO A 107 5.36 8.81 -13.81
C PRO A 107 5.92 10.15 -14.30
N ALA A 108 5.24 10.78 -15.26
CA ALA A 108 5.55 12.13 -15.74
C ALA A 108 5.45 13.21 -14.64
N GLU A 109 4.66 12.97 -13.60
CA GLU A 109 4.50 13.84 -12.43
C GLU A 109 5.50 13.50 -11.31
N GLY A 110 6.48 12.63 -11.60
CA GLY A 110 7.43 12.11 -10.61
C GLY A 110 6.93 10.87 -9.88
N LYS A 111 7.74 10.36 -8.94
CA LYS A 111 7.43 9.14 -8.15
C LYS A 111 6.47 9.42 -6.99
N LEU A 112 5.36 10.10 -7.29
CA LEU A 112 4.34 10.52 -6.33
C LEU A 112 3.21 9.49 -6.19
N ARG A 113 2.57 9.47 -5.02
CA ARG A 113 1.44 8.58 -4.71
C ARG A 113 0.44 9.27 -3.80
N LEU A 114 -0.84 9.09 -4.09
CA LEU A 114 -1.93 9.44 -3.21
C LEU A 114 -2.22 8.29 -2.25
N ALA A 115 -2.37 8.61 -0.98
CA ALA A 115 -2.85 7.68 0.04
C ALA A 115 -4.27 8.06 0.42
N LEU A 116 -5.21 7.14 0.26
CA LEU A 116 -6.64 7.36 0.48
C LEU A 116 -7.16 6.41 1.57
N ARG A 117 -8.14 6.88 2.34
CA ARG A 117 -8.96 6.04 3.23
C ARG A 117 -10.39 6.08 2.73
N VAL A 118 -10.94 4.94 2.32
CA VAL A 118 -12.30 4.86 1.77
C VAL A 118 -13.16 3.87 2.55
N PRO A 119 -14.43 4.20 2.86
CA PRO A 119 -15.38 3.22 3.37
C PRO A 119 -15.50 2.02 2.41
N ALA A 120 -15.54 0.80 2.96
CA ALA A 120 -15.66 -0.41 2.14
C ALA A 120 -16.94 -0.40 1.27
N ARG A 121 -18.03 0.20 1.76
CA ARG A 121 -19.28 0.40 1.02
C ARG A 121 -19.15 1.24 -0.24
N ASP A 122 -18.11 2.07 -0.34
CA ASP A 122 -17.86 2.94 -1.50
C ASP A 122 -17.05 2.20 -2.59
N VAL A 123 -16.60 0.97 -2.31
CA VAL A 123 -15.90 0.13 -3.29
C VAL A 123 -16.90 -0.56 -4.21
N LEU A 124 -16.99 -0.06 -5.44
CA LEU A 124 -17.87 -0.61 -6.48
C LEU A 124 -17.39 -1.97 -7.00
N ARG A 125 -16.07 -2.21 -7.02
CA ARG A 125 -15.47 -3.45 -7.53
C ARG A 125 -14.14 -3.71 -6.85
N SER A 126 -13.94 -4.97 -6.46
CA SER A 126 -12.65 -5.52 -6.05
C SER A 126 -12.26 -6.64 -7.00
N ALA A 127 -10.98 -6.75 -7.32
CA ALA A 127 -10.43 -7.79 -8.17
C ALA A 127 -8.99 -8.10 -7.72
N PRO A 128 -8.50 -9.33 -7.94
CA PRO A 128 -7.08 -9.62 -7.74
C PRO A 128 -6.22 -8.77 -8.70
N PRO A 129 -4.92 -8.58 -8.39
CA PRO A 129 -4.00 -7.98 -9.34
C PRO A 129 -3.96 -8.77 -10.66
N PRO A 130 -3.55 -8.17 -11.80
CA PRO A 130 -3.43 -8.90 -13.06
C PRO A 130 -2.52 -10.12 -12.94
N SER A 131 -2.84 -11.21 -13.64
CA SER A 131 -1.92 -12.34 -13.74
C SER A 131 -0.67 -11.98 -14.57
N LEU A 132 0.45 -12.65 -14.34
CA LEU A 132 1.65 -12.47 -15.17
C LEU A 132 1.38 -12.78 -16.65
N HIS A 133 0.51 -13.74 -16.92
CA HIS A 133 0.04 -14.05 -18.27
C HIS A 133 -0.68 -12.86 -18.91
N THR A 134 -1.63 -12.25 -18.19
CA THR A 134 -2.36 -11.07 -18.66
C THR A 134 -1.44 -9.86 -18.90
N VAL A 135 -0.40 -9.69 -18.07
CA VAL A 135 0.62 -8.64 -18.29
C VAL A 135 1.45 -8.94 -19.54
N LEU A 136 1.83 -10.20 -19.78
CA LEU A 136 2.57 -10.65 -20.96
C LEU A 136 1.81 -10.43 -22.27
N GLU A 137 0.49 -10.58 -22.27
CA GLU A 137 -0.38 -10.29 -23.42
C GLU A 137 -0.54 -8.78 -23.69
N GLY A 138 -0.18 -7.94 -22.72
CA GLY A 138 -0.28 -6.49 -22.80
C GLY A 138 0.95 -5.81 -23.41
N ASN A 139 1.05 -4.50 -23.17
CA ASN A 139 2.17 -3.69 -23.64
C ASN A 139 3.38 -3.79 -22.71
N VAL A 140 4.20 -4.83 -22.93
CA VAL A 140 5.49 -5.05 -22.26
C VAL A 140 6.63 -4.72 -23.22
N ALA A 141 7.64 -4.00 -22.73
CA ALA A 141 8.83 -3.68 -23.50
C ALA A 141 9.54 -4.95 -24.00
N GLN A 142 10.06 -4.92 -25.22
CA GLN A 142 10.61 -6.10 -25.91
C GLN A 142 11.72 -6.80 -25.11
N ASP A 143 12.53 -6.01 -24.41
CA ASP A 143 13.62 -6.47 -23.56
C ASP A 143 13.15 -7.21 -22.29
N TRP A 144 11.88 -7.07 -21.92
CA TRP A 144 11.23 -7.79 -20.83
C TRP A 144 10.44 -9.03 -21.29
N GLN A 145 10.13 -9.18 -22.57
CA GLN A 145 9.28 -10.28 -23.04
C GLN A 145 9.87 -11.67 -22.72
N ARG A 146 11.12 -11.94 -23.11
CA ARG A 146 11.77 -13.25 -22.83
C ARG A 146 11.94 -13.50 -21.32
N PRO A 147 12.47 -12.55 -20.51
CA PRO A 147 12.56 -12.74 -19.07
C PRO A 147 11.19 -13.03 -18.41
N LEU A 148 10.13 -12.31 -18.80
CA LEU A 148 8.80 -12.52 -18.22
C LEU A 148 8.16 -13.85 -18.66
N GLN A 149 8.40 -14.31 -19.89
CA GLN A 149 7.97 -15.63 -20.35
C GLN A 149 8.66 -16.74 -19.54
N ALA A 150 9.96 -16.59 -19.27
CA ALA A 150 10.69 -17.54 -18.41
C ALA A 150 10.13 -17.54 -16.97
N LEU A 151 9.85 -16.37 -16.36
CA LEU A 151 9.20 -16.29 -15.05
C LEU A 151 7.83 -16.97 -15.05
N HIS A 152 7.03 -16.78 -16.10
CA HIS A 152 5.71 -17.40 -16.21
C HIS A 152 5.81 -18.94 -16.24
N GLY A 153 6.85 -19.49 -16.87
CA GLY A 153 7.15 -20.93 -16.83
C GLY A 153 7.68 -21.43 -15.47
N ILE A 154 8.05 -20.54 -14.56
CA ILE A 154 8.47 -20.93 -13.20
C ILE A 154 7.26 -21.28 -12.35
N ALA A 155 6.33 -20.34 -12.19
CA ALA A 155 5.13 -20.53 -11.41
C ALA A 155 4.07 -19.52 -11.82
N ALA A 156 2.79 -19.90 -11.66
CA ALA A 156 1.69 -18.96 -11.77
C ALA A 156 1.84 -17.84 -10.72
N ALA A 157 1.74 -16.60 -11.16
CA ALA A 157 1.95 -15.42 -10.33
C ALA A 157 1.00 -14.30 -10.72
N HIS A 158 0.68 -13.45 -9.75
CA HIS A 158 0.02 -12.16 -9.99
C HIS A 158 1.04 -11.03 -9.90
N VAL A 159 0.84 -10.00 -10.70
CA VAL A 159 1.75 -8.86 -10.81
C VAL A 159 1.19 -7.70 -10.01
N PHE A 160 2.04 -7.05 -9.21
CA PHE A 160 1.74 -5.75 -8.60
C PHE A 160 2.80 -4.72 -9.00
N GLY A 161 2.76 -3.53 -8.40
CA GLY A 161 3.76 -2.50 -8.69
C GLY A 161 3.69 -1.97 -10.13
N ALA A 162 4.84 -1.57 -10.67
CA ALA A 162 4.93 -0.78 -11.91
C ALA A 162 4.31 -1.49 -13.13
N PHE A 163 4.57 -2.79 -13.30
CA PHE A 163 4.04 -3.58 -14.41
C PHE A 163 2.50 -3.69 -14.35
N ALA A 164 1.94 -3.90 -13.17
CA ALA A 164 0.50 -3.94 -12.98
C ALA A 164 -0.13 -2.57 -13.29
N TRP A 165 0.47 -1.48 -12.81
CA TRP A 165 -0.02 -0.13 -13.09
C TRP A 165 0.07 0.24 -14.57
N GLN A 166 1.13 -0.15 -15.27
CA GLN A 166 1.23 0.03 -16.71
C GLN A 166 0.13 -0.70 -17.46
N HIS A 167 -0.11 -1.98 -17.13
CA HIS A 167 -1.19 -2.75 -17.73
C HIS A 167 -2.56 -2.12 -17.47
N LEU A 168 -2.85 -1.75 -16.22
CA LEU A 168 -4.15 -1.23 -15.80
C LEU A 168 -4.47 0.17 -16.33
N THR A 169 -3.45 0.99 -16.60
CA THR A 169 -3.63 2.41 -16.94
C THR A 169 -3.25 2.75 -18.38
N GLY A 170 -2.49 1.88 -19.05
CA GLY A 170 -1.86 2.15 -20.35
C GLY A 170 -0.72 3.17 -20.31
N LEU A 171 -0.31 3.65 -19.13
CA LEU A 171 0.80 4.60 -18.99
C LEU A 171 2.14 3.88 -18.81
N HIS A 172 3.23 4.55 -19.18
CA HIS A 172 4.57 3.98 -19.14
C HIS A 172 5.20 4.06 -17.73
N TYR A 173 4.87 3.09 -16.86
CA TYR A 173 5.42 2.97 -15.50
C TYR A 173 6.75 2.20 -15.44
N VAL A 174 6.99 1.30 -16.41
CA VAL A 174 8.19 0.46 -16.46
C VAL A 174 9.34 1.21 -17.13
N HIS A 175 10.55 1.10 -16.61
CA HIS A 175 11.77 1.66 -17.19
C HIS A 175 12.91 0.62 -17.19
N ALA A 176 14.05 0.93 -17.83
CA ALA A 176 15.16 -0.02 -18.00
C ALA A 176 15.66 -0.66 -16.69
N ARG A 177 15.65 0.08 -15.58
CA ARG A 177 16.07 -0.39 -14.24
C ARG A 177 14.92 -0.92 -13.37
N SER A 178 13.76 -1.17 -13.94
CA SER A 178 12.63 -1.67 -13.15
C SER A 178 12.91 -3.07 -12.64
N ASP A 179 12.31 -3.39 -11.51
CA ASP A 179 12.02 -4.74 -11.08
C ASP A 179 10.60 -5.12 -11.50
N ILE A 180 10.33 -6.42 -11.50
CA ILE A 180 8.96 -6.93 -11.51
C ILE A 180 8.57 -7.43 -10.12
N ASP A 181 7.42 -6.96 -9.65
CA ASP A 181 6.85 -7.31 -8.36
C ASP A 181 5.78 -8.41 -8.53
N LEU A 182 5.99 -9.58 -7.92
CA LEU A 182 5.14 -10.76 -8.09
C LEU A 182 4.56 -11.31 -6.78
N LEU A 183 3.38 -11.89 -6.85
CA LEU A 183 2.72 -12.62 -5.76
C LEU A 183 2.54 -14.08 -6.16
N TRP A 184 3.07 -15.00 -5.37
CA TRP A 184 2.95 -16.44 -5.58
C TRP A 184 2.16 -17.08 -4.45
N GLN A 185 1.20 -17.94 -4.80
CA GLN A 185 0.47 -18.74 -3.81
C GLN A 185 1.29 -19.99 -3.46
N ILE A 186 1.59 -20.16 -2.18
CA ILE A 186 2.42 -21.22 -1.64
C ILE A 186 1.63 -22.06 -0.65
N ASN A 187 1.65 -23.38 -0.88
CA ASN A 187 0.94 -24.36 -0.06
C ASN A 187 1.89 -25.20 0.82
N SER A 188 3.20 -25.11 0.60
CA SER A 188 4.19 -25.84 1.40
C SER A 188 5.58 -25.19 1.37
N SER A 189 6.37 -25.44 2.42
CA SER A 189 7.76 -24.98 2.50
C SER A 189 8.63 -25.56 1.37
N ALA A 190 8.39 -26.82 0.97
CA ALA A 190 9.10 -27.44 -0.15
C ALA A 190 8.83 -26.72 -1.48
N GLN A 191 7.58 -26.25 -1.71
CA GLN A 191 7.23 -25.43 -2.87
C GLN A 191 7.94 -24.06 -2.81
N ALA A 192 7.98 -23.44 -1.63
CA ALA A 192 8.70 -22.17 -1.43
C ALA A 192 10.19 -22.30 -1.73
N ASP A 193 10.85 -23.33 -1.19
CA ASP A 193 12.27 -23.61 -1.40
C ASP A 193 12.58 -23.83 -2.90
N ALA A 194 11.76 -24.64 -3.58
CA ALA A 194 11.91 -24.90 -5.02
C ALA A 194 11.70 -23.63 -5.86
N LEU A 195 10.71 -22.79 -5.50
CA LEU A 195 10.47 -21.52 -6.17
C LEU A 195 11.65 -20.57 -5.99
N VAL A 196 12.14 -20.39 -4.76
CA VAL A 196 13.25 -19.48 -4.47
C VAL A 196 14.52 -19.87 -5.25
N ALA A 197 14.85 -21.15 -5.31
CA ALA A 197 16.00 -21.62 -6.10
C ALA A 197 15.86 -21.25 -7.59
N ARG A 198 14.66 -21.39 -8.16
CA ARG A 198 14.38 -21.03 -9.56
C ARG A 198 14.39 -19.52 -9.79
N LEU A 199 13.92 -18.72 -8.83
CA LEU A 199 13.98 -17.26 -8.92
C LEU A 199 15.43 -16.75 -8.88
N GLN A 200 16.28 -17.31 -8.02
CA GLN A 200 17.70 -16.97 -7.97
C GLN A 200 18.42 -17.32 -9.28
N ALA A 201 18.15 -18.50 -9.85
CA ALA A 201 18.68 -18.90 -11.15
C ALA A 201 18.22 -17.94 -12.26
N TRP A 202 16.95 -17.56 -12.25
CA TRP A 202 16.37 -16.61 -13.20
C TRP A 202 17.02 -15.22 -13.13
N GLU A 203 17.25 -14.68 -11.93
CA GLU A 203 17.95 -13.37 -11.79
C GLU A 203 19.36 -13.43 -12.35
N THR A 204 20.06 -14.54 -12.11
CA THR A 204 21.42 -14.78 -12.61
C THR A 204 21.45 -14.88 -14.14
N GLU A 205 20.49 -15.59 -14.73
CA GLU A 205 20.40 -15.81 -16.18
C GLU A 205 20.05 -14.54 -16.95
N HIS A 206 19.07 -13.77 -16.46
CA HIS A 206 18.53 -12.64 -17.20
C HIS A 206 19.12 -11.28 -16.79
N GLY A 207 19.91 -11.21 -15.72
CA GLY A 207 20.48 -9.96 -15.21
C GLY A 207 19.41 -8.93 -14.80
N ARG A 208 18.21 -9.41 -14.42
CA ARG A 208 17.07 -8.58 -14.02
C ARG A 208 16.63 -8.91 -12.60
N ARG A 209 15.92 -7.94 -12.01
CA ARG A 209 15.44 -8.04 -10.63
C ARG A 209 13.98 -8.48 -10.60
N VAL A 210 13.69 -9.52 -9.84
CA VAL A 210 12.33 -9.93 -9.45
C VAL A 210 12.14 -9.71 -7.95
N ASP A 211 11.14 -8.95 -7.55
CA ASP A 211 10.73 -8.82 -6.15
C ASP A 211 9.34 -9.44 -5.97
N GLY A 212 8.93 -9.63 -4.73
CA GLY A 212 7.63 -10.22 -4.49
C GLY A 212 7.44 -10.90 -3.14
N GLU A 213 6.23 -11.42 -2.97
CA GLU A 213 5.81 -12.08 -1.75
C GLU A 213 5.31 -13.50 -2.03
N LEU A 214 5.72 -14.42 -1.17
CA LEU A 214 5.19 -15.76 -1.02
C LEU A 214 3.91 -15.63 -0.17
N CYS A 215 2.74 -15.69 -0.80
CA CYS A 215 1.45 -15.68 -0.15
C CYS A 215 1.13 -17.07 0.39
N LEU A 216 0.86 -17.13 1.69
CA LEU A 216 0.61 -18.35 2.45
C LEU A 216 -0.89 -18.46 2.75
N ALA A 217 -1.31 -19.54 3.42
CA ALA A 217 -2.70 -19.70 3.83
C ALA A 217 -3.21 -18.49 4.65
N GLY A 218 -4.43 -18.06 4.35
CA GLY A 218 -5.03 -16.87 4.97
C GLY A 218 -4.51 -15.56 4.35
N ASP A 219 -4.03 -14.66 5.20
CA ASP A 219 -3.53 -13.33 4.84
C ASP A 219 -2.01 -13.17 4.97
N ALA A 220 -1.33 -14.25 5.37
CA ALA A 220 0.11 -14.27 5.58
C ALA A 220 0.87 -14.16 4.26
N ALA A 221 1.93 -13.35 4.27
CA ALA A 221 2.87 -13.27 3.17
C ALA A 221 4.29 -13.01 3.67
N VAL A 222 5.28 -13.59 3.00
CA VAL A 222 6.71 -13.42 3.31
C VAL A 222 7.40 -12.88 2.06
N ASN A 223 8.28 -11.88 2.20
CA ASN A 223 9.08 -11.45 1.07
C ASN A 223 10.02 -12.59 0.66
N TRP A 224 10.03 -12.95 -0.63
CA TRP A 224 10.75 -14.16 -1.06
C TRP A 224 12.27 -14.05 -0.81
N ARG A 225 12.84 -12.83 -0.84
CA ARG A 225 14.27 -12.61 -0.58
C ARG A 225 14.63 -12.79 0.87
N GLU A 226 13.72 -12.41 1.76
CA GLU A 226 13.86 -12.68 3.18
C GLU A 226 13.79 -14.18 3.45
N TYR A 227 12.86 -14.88 2.80
CA TYR A 227 12.77 -16.34 2.85
C TYR A 227 14.04 -17.03 2.31
N ALA A 228 14.64 -16.48 1.25
CA ALA A 228 15.89 -16.95 0.67
C ALA A 228 17.13 -16.73 1.57
N GLY A 229 16.97 -15.93 2.64
CA GLY A 229 18.01 -15.68 3.62
C GLY A 229 18.40 -16.93 4.44
N ARG A 230 19.47 -16.79 5.22
CA ARG A 230 19.98 -17.85 6.12
C ARG A 230 19.37 -17.81 7.52
N SER A 231 18.49 -16.84 7.78
CA SER A 231 17.85 -16.67 9.08
C SER A 231 16.89 -17.83 9.38
N ARG A 232 16.84 -18.24 10.65
CA ARG A 232 15.88 -19.26 11.12
C ARG A 232 14.46 -18.73 11.20
N GLU A 233 14.33 -17.41 11.32
CA GLU A 233 13.07 -16.68 11.38
C GLU A 233 12.93 -15.76 10.17
N VAL A 234 11.70 -15.56 9.73
CA VAL A 234 11.32 -14.67 8.63
C VAL A 234 10.18 -13.76 9.08
N LEU A 235 10.15 -12.53 8.59
CA LEU A 235 9.07 -11.58 8.83
C LEU A 235 7.84 -11.98 8.01
N VAL A 236 6.85 -12.53 8.70
CA VAL A 236 5.54 -12.82 8.15
C VAL A 236 4.66 -11.59 8.31
N LYS A 237 4.09 -11.12 7.20
CA LYS A 237 3.12 -10.01 7.17
C LYS A 237 1.70 -10.56 7.09
N ARG A 238 0.84 -10.15 8.00
CA ARG A 238 -0.59 -10.43 8.05
C ARG A 238 -1.37 -9.11 8.00
N HIS A 239 -2.70 -9.13 8.04
CA HIS A 239 -3.51 -7.91 8.06
C HIS A 239 -3.42 -7.18 9.40
N ASP A 240 -3.28 -7.91 10.51
CA ASP A 240 -3.22 -7.41 11.87
C ASP A 240 -1.81 -6.94 12.29
N GLY A 241 -0.76 -7.40 11.61
CA GLY A 241 0.60 -6.98 11.90
C GLY A 241 1.67 -7.72 11.13
N ALA A 242 2.92 -7.53 11.56
CA ALA A 242 4.06 -8.30 11.07
C ALA A 242 4.79 -8.90 12.28
N ALA A 243 5.16 -10.17 12.17
CA ALA A 243 5.82 -10.93 13.23
C ALA A 243 6.95 -11.78 12.65
N LEU A 244 7.97 -12.07 13.47
CA LEU A 244 9.00 -13.06 13.12
C LEU A 244 8.45 -14.45 13.41
N GLU A 245 8.44 -15.32 12.41
CA GLU A 245 8.02 -16.71 12.55
C GLU A 245 9.13 -17.65 12.03
N LEU A 246 9.19 -18.87 12.57
CA LEU A 246 10.15 -19.88 12.12
C LEU A 246 9.93 -20.21 10.63
N ARG A 247 11.01 -20.22 9.84
CA ARG A 247 10.98 -20.53 8.39
C ARG A 247 10.35 -21.88 8.05
N ALA A 248 10.40 -22.86 8.95
CA ALA A 248 9.83 -24.19 8.75
C ALA A 248 8.30 -24.21 8.90
N SER A 249 7.72 -23.26 9.65
CA SER A 249 6.31 -23.23 10.04
C SER A 249 5.38 -22.25 9.29
N PRO A 250 5.79 -21.43 8.31
CA PRO A 250 4.92 -20.36 7.82
C PRO A 250 3.74 -20.90 7.00
N CYS A 251 3.82 -22.15 6.53
CA CYS A 251 2.71 -22.86 5.86
C CYS A 251 1.81 -23.65 6.82
N SER A 252 2.07 -23.66 8.13
CA SER A 252 1.23 -24.34 9.10
C SER A 252 -0.05 -23.53 9.35
N PRO A 253 -1.24 -24.17 9.45
CA PRO A 253 -2.44 -23.45 9.87
C PRO A 253 -2.24 -22.84 11.27
N PRO A 254 -2.88 -21.71 11.59
CA PRO A 254 -2.80 -21.14 12.93
C PRO A 254 -3.25 -22.19 13.96
N PRO A 255 -2.62 -22.26 15.15
CA PRO A 255 -3.15 -23.08 16.24
C PRO A 255 -4.57 -22.59 16.55
N GLY A 256 -5.53 -23.51 16.55
CA GLY A 256 -6.95 -23.24 16.79
C GLY A 256 -7.28 -22.90 18.23
#